data_AF-A0A0C1GQV0-F1
#
_entry.id   AF-A0A0C1GQV0-F1
#
_cell.length_a   1.000
_cell.length_b   1.000
_cell.length_c   1.000
_cell.angle_alpha   90.00
_cell.angle_beta   90.00
_cell.angle_gamma   90.00
#
_symmetry.space_group_name_H-M   'P 1'
#
loop_
_entity.id
_entity.type
_entity.pdbx_description
1 polymer ?
#
loop_
_entity_poly.entity_id
_entity_poly.type
_entity_poly.pdbx_seq_one_letter_code
_entity_poly.pdbx_strand_id
1 'polypeptide(L)'
;MTEFDARALRNAFGTFMTGVTVVTSHDPDGHPIGFTANSFTSVSLDPPLVLVCLANSSKNYGALMAADGFAVNILSETQIEVSNTFARPVEDRFAGVEWRTGPAGSPLIEGSSAWFDCTTHKTVEAGDHVILIGEVKAFDSTPSAGLGYVRGAYVTPSTAASAFMRDTDLVVSALIERAGEVLLIEIGDDALALPEAIVGPEGVSAALNTLIDATGLTAKPGFVYSVYEDADRKRQHIAFLCQAADGDPQKGKFVPLNASSFGAVAEAATRTMLERLTEETRLGDFGIYYGDKTSGEVRPIKRGGL
;
A
#
# COMPACT_ATOMS: atom_id res chain seq x y z
N MET A 1 -37.92 -8.35 -8.43
CA MET A 1 -37.28 -7.93 -7.17
C MET A 1 -36.71 -9.17 -6.52
N THR A 2 -35.45 -9.14 -6.11
CA THR A 2 -34.81 -10.26 -5.41
C THR A 2 -35.52 -10.50 -4.06
N GLU A 3 -35.66 -11.76 -3.64
CA GLU A 3 -36.18 -12.12 -2.30
C GLU A 3 -35.23 -11.71 -1.16
N PHE A 4 -33.99 -11.35 -1.48
CA PHE A 4 -32.98 -10.98 -0.49
C PHE A 4 -33.02 -9.49 -0.14
N ASP A 5 -32.80 -9.17 1.14
CA ASP A 5 -32.51 -7.82 1.60
C ASP A 5 -31.19 -7.32 0.98
N ALA A 6 -31.28 -6.24 0.20
CA ALA A 6 -30.16 -5.64 -0.51
C ALA A 6 -29.03 -5.19 0.44
N ARG A 7 -29.35 -4.75 1.67
CA ARG A 7 -28.34 -4.36 2.65
C ARG A 7 -27.60 -5.59 3.18
N ALA A 8 -28.33 -6.65 3.55
CA ALA A 8 -27.73 -7.91 3.96
C ALA A 8 -26.82 -8.51 2.87
N LEU A 9 -27.26 -8.50 1.61
CA LEU A 9 -26.45 -8.99 0.49
C LEU A 9 -25.17 -8.17 0.28
N ARG A 10 -25.27 -6.82 0.32
CA ARG A 10 -24.09 -5.93 0.22
C ARG A 10 -23.10 -6.18 1.36
N ASN A 11 -23.60 -6.37 2.58
CA ASN A 11 -22.76 -6.69 3.74
C ASN A 11 -22.03 -8.04 3.56
N ALA A 12 -22.71 -9.04 2.98
CA ALA A 12 -22.12 -10.33 2.68
C ALA A 12 -21.00 -10.21 1.62
N PHE A 13 -21.22 -9.48 0.53
CA PHE A 13 -20.17 -9.22 -0.47
C PHE A 13 -18.97 -8.47 0.13
N GLY A 14 -19.21 -7.52 1.02
CA GLY A 14 -18.17 -6.76 1.71
C GLY A 14 -17.30 -7.58 2.66
N THR A 15 -17.56 -8.88 2.86
CA THR A 15 -16.67 -9.76 3.64
C THR A 15 -15.41 -10.16 2.89
N PHE A 16 -15.43 -10.13 1.55
CA PHE A 16 -14.25 -10.36 0.72
C PHE A 16 -13.40 -9.08 0.70
N MET A 17 -12.17 -9.17 1.24
CA MET A 17 -11.24 -8.06 1.21
C MET A 17 -10.72 -7.85 -0.21
N THR A 18 -10.69 -6.59 -0.66
CA THR A 18 -10.22 -6.21 -1.98
C THR A 18 -9.16 -5.12 -1.88
N GLY A 19 -8.38 -4.93 -2.94
CA GLY A 19 -7.73 -3.63 -3.15
C GLY A 19 -8.75 -2.55 -3.53
N VAL A 20 -8.29 -1.32 -3.61
CA VAL A 20 -9.05 -0.18 -4.14
C VAL A 20 -8.42 0.26 -5.45
N THR A 21 -9.25 0.47 -6.47
CA THR A 21 -8.81 0.95 -7.77
C THR A 21 -9.55 2.21 -8.18
N VAL A 22 -8.93 3.02 -9.04
CA VAL A 22 -9.63 4.04 -9.81
C VAL A 22 -9.52 3.67 -11.28
N VAL A 23 -10.67 3.47 -11.91
CA VAL A 23 -10.78 3.25 -13.34
C VAL A 23 -10.86 4.60 -14.03
N THR A 24 -10.02 4.82 -15.03
CA THR A 24 -9.90 6.11 -15.74
C THR A 24 -9.98 5.91 -17.24
N SER A 25 -10.50 6.91 -17.96
CA SER A 25 -10.55 6.96 -19.42
C SER A 25 -10.73 8.43 -19.85
N HIS A 26 -11.02 8.67 -21.11
CA HIS A 26 -11.45 9.97 -21.62
C HIS A 26 -12.91 9.89 -22.07
N ASP A 27 -13.64 10.99 -21.92
CA ASP A 27 -14.94 11.15 -22.56
C ASP A 27 -14.79 11.45 -24.06
N PRO A 28 -15.90 11.50 -24.84
CA PRO A 28 -15.84 11.80 -26.26
C PRO A 28 -15.23 13.17 -26.63
N ASP A 29 -15.24 14.12 -25.69
CA ASP A 29 -14.64 15.45 -25.88
C ASP A 29 -13.16 15.48 -25.48
N GLY A 30 -12.61 14.35 -25.00
CA GLY A 30 -11.21 14.20 -24.60
C GLY A 30 -10.95 14.62 -23.15
N HIS A 31 -11.96 14.88 -22.34
CA HIS A 31 -11.77 15.19 -20.91
C HIS A 31 -11.55 13.92 -20.11
N PRO A 32 -10.63 13.93 -19.11
CA PRO A 32 -10.37 12.77 -18.29
C PRO A 32 -11.59 12.47 -17.40
N ILE A 33 -12.00 11.21 -17.39
CA ILE A 33 -13.07 10.70 -16.53
C ILE A 33 -12.55 9.54 -15.71
N GLY A 34 -13.14 9.31 -14.55
CA GLY A 34 -12.80 8.14 -13.75
C GLY A 34 -13.74 7.91 -12.59
N PHE A 35 -13.69 6.72 -12.02
CA PHE A 35 -14.48 6.32 -10.85
C PHE A 35 -13.73 5.31 -9.99
N THR A 36 -13.99 5.35 -8.69
CA THR A 36 -13.46 4.35 -7.76
C THR A 36 -14.21 3.04 -7.92
N ALA A 37 -13.47 1.94 -8.00
CA ALA A 37 -14.00 0.58 -8.07
C ALA A 37 -13.17 -0.36 -7.19
N ASN A 38 -13.84 -1.34 -6.60
CA ASN A 38 -13.18 -2.42 -5.86
C ASN A 38 -13.61 -3.81 -6.35
N SER A 39 -14.26 -3.87 -7.53
CA SER A 39 -14.69 -5.08 -8.25
C SER A 39 -13.63 -5.60 -9.23
N PHE A 40 -12.40 -5.09 -9.16
CA PHE A 40 -11.31 -5.46 -10.04
C PHE A 40 -10.91 -6.94 -9.89
N THR A 41 -10.52 -7.58 -10.98
CA THR A 41 -9.97 -8.94 -11.00
C THR A 41 -9.01 -9.12 -12.17
N SER A 42 -7.87 -9.79 -11.94
CA SER A 42 -7.03 -10.31 -13.02
C SER A 42 -7.66 -11.57 -13.61
N VAL A 43 -7.68 -11.69 -14.94
CA VAL A 43 -8.49 -12.71 -15.65
C VAL A 43 -7.61 -13.71 -16.38
N SER A 44 -6.63 -13.24 -17.14
CA SER A 44 -5.79 -14.07 -17.99
C SER A 44 -4.39 -13.47 -18.09
N LEU A 45 -3.38 -14.34 -18.24
CA LEU A 45 -2.01 -13.92 -18.52
C LEU A 45 -1.69 -13.93 -20.03
N ASP A 46 -2.30 -14.84 -20.80
CA ASP A 46 -2.13 -14.93 -22.25
C ASP A 46 -3.47 -15.24 -22.95
N PRO A 47 -4.12 -14.26 -23.60
CA PRO A 47 -3.74 -12.85 -23.64
C PRO A 47 -3.88 -12.19 -22.25
N PRO A 48 -3.18 -11.09 -21.96
CA PRO A 48 -3.23 -10.43 -20.65
C PRO A 48 -4.55 -9.66 -20.48
N LEU A 49 -5.45 -10.19 -19.65
CA LEU A 49 -6.79 -9.64 -19.44
C LEU A 49 -7.05 -9.28 -17.98
N VAL A 50 -7.74 -8.16 -17.78
CA VAL A 50 -8.29 -7.72 -16.49
C VAL A 50 -9.77 -7.41 -16.64
N LEU A 51 -10.51 -7.40 -15.54
CA LEU A 51 -11.90 -6.94 -15.52
C LEU A 51 -12.19 -5.99 -14.36
N VAL A 52 -13.22 -5.17 -14.55
CA VAL A 52 -13.83 -4.32 -13.52
C VAL A 52 -15.33 -4.13 -13.81
N CYS A 53 -16.15 -4.05 -12.76
CA CYS A 53 -17.59 -3.83 -12.92
C CYS A 53 -17.94 -2.34 -12.77
N LEU A 54 -18.72 -1.84 -13.72
CA LEU A 54 -19.24 -0.48 -13.76
C LEU A 54 -20.76 -0.51 -13.55
N ALA A 55 -21.27 0.28 -12.62
CA ALA A 55 -22.71 0.38 -12.38
C ALA A 55 -23.41 1.05 -13.58
N ASN A 56 -24.56 0.51 -13.99
CA ASN A 56 -25.37 1.08 -15.07
C ASN A 56 -25.88 2.50 -14.75
N SER A 57 -25.94 2.85 -13.46
CA SER A 57 -26.32 4.18 -12.95
C SER A 57 -25.17 5.19 -12.93
N SER A 58 -23.95 4.79 -13.30
CA SER A 58 -22.79 5.68 -13.30
C SER A 58 -22.95 6.83 -14.31
N LYS A 59 -22.58 8.05 -13.91
CA LYS A 59 -22.50 9.20 -14.82
C LYS A 59 -21.52 8.97 -15.98
N ASN A 60 -20.50 8.15 -15.75
CA ASN A 60 -19.48 7.83 -16.74
C ASN A 60 -19.89 6.66 -17.65
N TYR A 61 -21.10 6.11 -17.50
CA TYR A 61 -21.50 4.88 -18.21
C TYR A 61 -21.43 5.04 -19.73
N GLY A 62 -22.04 6.09 -20.28
CA GLY A 62 -22.05 6.32 -21.72
C GLY A 62 -20.65 6.50 -22.30
N ALA A 63 -19.80 7.26 -21.61
CA ALA A 63 -18.43 7.50 -22.06
C ALA A 63 -17.56 6.24 -22.01
N LEU A 64 -17.59 5.48 -20.91
CA LEU A 64 -16.80 4.25 -20.78
C LEU A 64 -17.27 3.13 -21.73
N MET A 65 -18.55 3.06 -22.04
CA MET A 65 -19.07 2.10 -23.02
C MET A 65 -18.67 2.43 -24.46
N ALA A 66 -18.33 3.70 -24.74
CA ALA A 66 -17.87 4.16 -26.05
C ALA A 66 -16.34 4.29 -26.13
N ALA A 67 -15.62 4.12 -25.02
CA ALA A 67 -14.18 4.32 -24.97
C ALA A 67 -13.39 3.14 -25.57
N ASP A 68 -12.37 3.48 -26.36
CA ASP A 68 -11.45 2.50 -26.97
C ASP A 68 -10.54 1.81 -25.93
N GLY A 69 -10.39 2.42 -24.75
CA GLY A 69 -9.55 1.93 -23.68
C GLY A 69 -9.85 2.58 -22.33
N PHE A 70 -9.29 1.97 -21.29
CA PHE A 70 -9.35 2.47 -19.93
C PHE A 70 -8.10 2.01 -19.17
N ALA A 71 -7.71 2.77 -18.15
CA ALA A 71 -6.72 2.35 -17.19
C ALA A 71 -7.35 1.91 -15.88
N VAL A 72 -6.72 0.94 -15.22
CA VAL A 72 -7.00 0.56 -13.84
C VAL A 72 -5.82 0.97 -12.99
N ASN A 73 -6.03 1.95 -12.10
CA ASN A 73 -5.02 2.43 -11.16
C ASN A 73 -5.26 1.76 -9.80
N ILE A 74 -4.39 0.84 -9.39
CA ILE A 74 -4.42 0.24 -8.05
C ILE A 74 -3.84 1.26 -7.07
N LEU A 75 -4.68 1.79 -6.20
CA LEU A 75 -4.28 2.85 -5.27
C LEU A 75 -3.33 2.32 -4.19
N SER A 76 -2.37 3.15 -3.79
CA SER A 76 -1.49 2.90 -2.65
C SER A 76 -2.15 3.28 -1.33
N GLU A 77 -1.61 2.78 -0.22
CA GLU A 77 -2.16 2.98 1.13
C GLU A 77 -2.29 4.46 1.55
N THR A 78 -1.56 5.37 0.91
CA THR A 78 -1.62 6.82 1.17
C THR A 78 -2.73 7.52 0.37
N GLN A 79 -3.39 6.84 -0.57
CA GLN A 79 -4.32 7.42 -1.53
C GLN A 79 -5.81 7.27 -1.14
N ILE A 80 -6.11 7.25 0.16
CA ILE A 80 -7.50 7.25 0.68
C ILE A 80 -8.31 8.43 0.11
N GLU A 81 -7.71 9.62 0.05
CA GLU A 81 -8.40 10.81 -0.47
C GLU A 81 -8.65 10.76 -1.97
N VAL A 82 -7.76 10.12 -2.74
CA VAL A 82 -7.99 9.85 -4.17
C VAL A 82 -9.21 8.95 -4.33
N SER A 83 -9.27 7.84 -3.59
CA SER A 83 -10.44 6.94 -3.57
C SER A 83 -11.73 7.68 -3.24
N ASN A 84 -11.72 8.54 -2.22
CA ASN A 84 -12.89 9.33 -1.81
C ASN A 84 -13.33 10.31 -2.89
N THR A 85 -12.38 10.98 -3.56
CA THR A 85 -12.64 11.95 -4.62
C THR A 85 -13.32 11.29 -5.82
N PHE A 86 -12.81 10.14 -6.26
CA PHE A 86 -13.34 9.42 -7.42
C PHE A 86 -14.64 8.63 -7.12
N ALA A 87 -15.00 8.44 -5.85
CA ALA A 87 -16.27 7.84 -5.43
C ALA A 87 -17.40 8.88 -5.27
N ARG A 88 -17.07 10.15 -4.98
CA ARG A 88 -18.05 11.21 -4.70
C ARG A 88 -18.49 11.98 -5.97
N PRO A 89 -19.69 12.57 -5.98
CA PRO A 89 -20.12 13.47 -7.04
C PRO A 89 -19.46 14.84 -6.84
N VAL A 90 -18.26 15.02 -7.40
CA VAL A 90 -17.54 16.31 -7.48
C VAL A 90 -17.50 16.77 -8.94
N GLU A 91 -17.40 18.08 -9.18
CA GLU A 91 -17.42 18.66 -10.54
C GLU A 91 -16.18 18.28 -11.36
N ASP A 92 -14.98 18.41 -10.77
CA ASP A 92 -13.72 17.99 -11.37
C ASP A 92 -12.97 17.06 -10.41
N ARG A 93 -12.92 15.77 -10.77
CA ARG A 93 -12.22 14.73 -9.99
C ARG A 93 -10.70 14.77 -10.16
N PHE A 94 -10.22 15.33 -11.26
CA PHE A 94 -8.80 15.32 -11.63
C PHE A 94 -8.08 16.59 -11.19
N ALA A 95 -8.79 17.68 -10.88
CA ALA A 95 -8.21 18.95 -10.42
C ALA A 95 -7.24 18.82 -9.22
N GLY A 96 -7.51 17.88 -8.30
CA GLY A 96 -6.73 17.68 -7.08
C GLY A 96 -5.82 16.45 -7.10
N VAL A 97 -5.66 15.78 -8.24
CA VAL A 97 -4.95 14.51 -8.34
C VAL A 97 -3.89 14.63 -9.43
N GLU A 98 -2.64 14.31 -9.11
CA GLU A 98 -1.59 14.25 -10.11
C GLU A 98 -1.77 13.02 -11.01
N TRP A 99 -1.76 13.24 -12.32
CA TRP A 99 -1.92 12.20 -13.32
C TRP A 99 -1.17 12.54 -14.61
N ARG A 100 -0.95 11.52 -15.44
CA ARG A 100 -0.36 11.64 -16.77
C ARG A 100 -1.05 10.75 -17.78
N THR A 101 -0.88 11.02 -19.06
CA THR A 101 -1.36 10.11 -20.12
C THR A 101 -0.49 8.84 -20.15
N GLY A 102 -1.15 7.69 -20.17
CA GLY A 102 -0.51 6.38 -20.27
C GLY A 102 -0.13 5.99 -21.71
N PRO A 103 0.67 4.92 -21.88
CA PRO A 103 1.14 4.48 -23.20
C PRO A 103 0.03 4.11 -24.20
N ALA A 104 -1.12 3.62 -23.72
CA ALA A 104 -2.30 3.34 -24.52
C ALA A 104 -3.35 4.47 -24.47
N GLY A 105 -3.02 5.60 -23.83
CA GLY A 105 -3.78 6.84 -23.91
C GLY A 105 -4.71 7.12 -22.74
N SER A 106 -4.86 6.20 -21.77
CA SER A 106 -5.73 6.42 -20.60
C SER A 106 -5.04 7.27 -19.52
N PRO A 107 -5.75 8.01 -18.67
CA PRO A 107 -5.15 8.73 -17.54
C PRO A 107 -4.56 7.77 -16.50
N LEU A 108 -3.30 7.95 -16.11
CA LEU A 108 -2.64 7.19 -15.05
C LEU A 108 -2.42 8.09 -13.84
N ILE A 109 -2.88 7.65 -12.66
CA ILE A 109 -2.76 8.40 -11.40
C ILE A 109 -1.38 8.17 -10.80
N GLU A 110 -0.66 9.26 -10.52
CA GLU A 110 0.66 9.20 -9.90
C GLU A 110 0.59 8.72 -8.45
N GLY A 111 1.61 7.98 -8.03
CA GLY A 111 1.68 7.36 -6.70
C GLY A 111 0.80 6.13 -6.49
N SER A 112 0.16 5.61 -7.55
CA SER A 112 -0.53 4.32 -7.53
C SER A 112 0.46 3.18 -7.25
N SER A 113 0.02 2.16 -6.50
CA SER A 113 0.80 0.93 -6.28
C SER A 113 1.05 0.16 -7.57
N ALA A 114 0.09 0.18 -8.48
CA ALA A 114 0.26 -0.35 -9.83
C ALA A 114 -0.75 0.31 -10.77
N TRP A 115 -0.51 0.23 -12.06
CA TRP A 115 -1.49 0.60 -13.07
C TRP A 115 -1.45 -0.35 -14.27
N PHE A 116 -2.60 -0.49 -14.93
CA PHE A 116 -2.76 -1.26 -16.16
C PHE A 116 -3.47 -0.38 -17.19
N ASP A 117 -2.78 -0.04 -18.28
CA ASP A 117 -3.35 0.73 -19.39
C ASP A 117 -3.85 -0.24 -20.46
N CYS A 118 -5.16 -0.25 -20.68
CA CYS A 118 -5.85 -1.31 -21.40
C CYS A 118 -6.62 -0.76 -22.61
N THR A 119 -6.73 -1.58 -23.66
CA THR A 119 -7.79 -1.39 -24.66
C THR A 119 -9.03 -2.19 -24.27
N THR A 120 -10.22 -1.69 -24.60
CA THR A 120 -11.48 -2.40 -24.36
C THR A 120 -11.50 -3.69 -25.18
N HIS A 121 -11.51 -4.84 -24.49
CA HIS A 121 -11.54 -6.15 -25.11
C HIS A 121 -12.97 -6.65 -25.29
N LYS A 122 -13.79 -6.53 -24.23
CA LYS A 122 -15.18 -6.98 -24.24
C LYS A 122 -15.98 -6.30 -23.12
N THR A 123 -17.26 -6.06 -23.36
CA THR A 123 -18.22 -5.70 -22.32
C THR A 123 -19.27 -6.79 -22.18
N VAL A 124 -19.71 -7.05 -20.95
CA VAL A 124 -20.71 -8.10 -20.66
C VAL A 124 -21.76 -7.54 -19.71
N GLU A 125 -23.02 -7.53 -20.14
CA GLU A 125 -24.15 -7.14 -19.29
C GLU A 125 -24.29 -8.14 -18.12
N ALA A 126 -24.38 -7.63 -16.90
CA ALA A 126 -24.41 -8.42 -15.68
C ALA A 126 -25.35 -7.81 -14.62
N GLY A 127 -26.63 -7.70 -14.96
CA GLY A 127 -27.66 -7.17 -14.06
C GLY A 127 -27.63 -5.65 -13.99
N ASP A 128 -27.43 -5.09 -12.79
CA ASP A 128 -27.34 -3.65 -12.57
C ASP A 128 -25.93 -3.06 -12.84
N HIS A 129 -25.02 -3.90 -13.32
CA HIS A 129 -23.67 -3.55 -13.74
C HIS A 129 -23.37 -4.10 -15.15
N VAL A 130 -22.34 -3.52 -15.76
CA VAL A 130 -21.61 -4.07 -16.89
C VAL A 130 -20.22 -4.48 -16.44
N ILE A 131 -19.75 -5.64 -16.90
CA ILE A 131 -18.36 -6.08 -16.73
C ILE A 131 -17.57 -5.51 -17.90
N LEU A 132 -16.60 -4.66 -17.61
CA LEU A 132 -15.61 -4.17 -18.56
C LEU A 132 -14.41 -5.12 -18.51
N ILE A 133 -14.06 -5.73 -19.64
CA ILE A 133 -12.88 -6.58 -19.79
C ILE A 133 -11.89 -5.79 -20.66
N GLY A 134 -10.70 -5.55 -20.11
CA GLY A 134 -9.61 -4.84 -20.78
C GLY A 134 -8.46 -5.79 -21.11
N GLU A 135 -7.89 -5.63 -22.30
CA GLU A 135 -6.62 -6.26 -22.66
C GLU A 135 -5.49 -5.31 -22.32
N VAL A 136 -4.57 -5.76 -21.46
CA VAL A 136 -3.47 -4.93 -20.95
C VAL A 136 -2.46 -4.68 -22.07
N LYS A 137 -2.19 -3.40 -22.35
CA LYS A 137 -1.21 -2.97 -23.36
C LYS A 137 0.08 -2.45 -22.73
N ALA A 138 -0.03 -1.87 -21.54
CA ALA A 138 1.11 -1.51 -20.72
C ALA A 138 0.72 -1.62 -19.24
N PHE A 139 1.71 -1.86 -18.39
CA PHE A 139 1.53 -1.85 -16.94
C PHE A 139 2.84 -1.43 -16.26
N ASP A 140 2.73 -0.98 -15.02
CA ASP A 140 3.88 -0.79 -14.13
C ASP A 140 3.43 -0.94 -12.68
N SER A 141 4.38 -1.14 -11.78
CA SER A 141 4.13 -1.28 -10.35
C SER A 141 5.21 -0.60 -9.53
N THR A 142 4.82 -0.09 -8.37
CA THR A 142 5.72 0.50 -7.39
C THR A 142 5.83 -0.40 -6.16
N PRO A 143 6.86 -0.23 -5.31
CA PRO A 143 6.96 -0.95 -4.05
C PRO A 143 5.92 -0.53 -2.99
N SER A 144 5.13 0.52 -3.25
CA SER A 144 4.14 1.03 -2.30
C SER A 144 3.03 0.01 -2.09
N ALA A 145 2.69 -0.27 -0.83
CA ALA A 145 1.61 -1.19 -0.50
C ALA A 145 0.25 -0.65 -0.97
N GLY A 146 -0.61 -1.55 -1.45
CA GLY A 146 -1.94 -1.20 -1.93
C GLY A 146 -2.90 -0.81 -0.81
N LEU A 147 -3.83 0.10 -1.12
CA LEU A 147 -4.98 0.40 -0.28
C LEU A 147 -5.98 -0.75 -0.36
N GLY A 148 -6.31 -1.32 0.80
CA GLY A 148 -7.33 -2.35 0.98
C GLY A 148 -8.71 -1.78 1.35
N TYR A 149 -9.73 -2.58 1.14
CA TYR A 149 -11.11 -2.28 1.52
C TYR A 149 -11.83 -3.56 1.97
N VAL A 150 -12.48 -3.50 3.13
CA VAL A 150 -13.26 -4.62 3.68
C VAL A 150 -14.37 -4.08 4.58
N ARG A 151 -15.57 -4.66 4.49
CA ARG A 151 -16.75 -4.31 5.31
C ARG A 151 -17.07 -2.81 5.37
N GLY A 152 -16.84 -2.09 4.28
CA GLY A 152 -17.15 -0.66 4.20
C GLY A 152 -16.04 0.26 4.71
N ALA A 153 -14.90 -0.28 5.12
CA ALA A 153 -13.77 0.47 5.67
C ALA A 153 -12.49 0.24 4.86
N TYR A 154 -11.65 1.28 4.79
CA TYR A 154 -10.29 1.15 4.26
C TYR A 154 -9.41 0.36 5.24
N VAL A 155 -8.53 -0.45 4.68
CA VAL A 155 -7.48 -1.16 5.40
C VAL A 155 -6.18 -0.93 4.67
N THR A 156 -5.16 -0.62 5.43
CA THR A 156 -3.78 -0.45 5.02
C THR A 156 -2.95 -1.45 5.82
N PRO A 157 -1.77 -1.87 5.37
CA PRO A 157 -0.83 -2.59 6.21
C PRO A 157 -0.66 -1.97 7.60
N SER A 158 -0.61 -0.63 7.67
CA SER A 158 -0.54 0.11 8.93
C SER A 158 -1.75 -0.08 9.86
N THR A 159 -2.98 -0.16 9.32
CA THR A 159 -4.21 -0.37 10.11
C THR A 159 -4.51 -1.84 10.38
N ALA A 160 -4.15 -2.75 9.46
CA ALA A 160 -4.22 -4.20 9.69
C ALA A 160 -3.32 -4.58 10.88
N ALA A 161 -2.12 -4.03 10.93
CA ALA A 161 -1.21 -4.21 12.06
C ALA A 161 -1.78 -3.63 13.38
N SER A 162 -2.65 -2.60 13.31
CA SER A 162 -3.35 -2.04 14.47
C SER A 162 -4.57 -2.85 14.92
N ALA A 163 -5.22 -3.59 14.01
CA ALA A 163 -6.51 -4.24 14.24
C ALA A 163 -6.42 -5.61 14.92
N PHE A 164 -5.24 -6.23 14.98
CA PHE A 164 -5.02 -7.50 15.70
C PHE A 164 -4.90 -7.36 17.23
N MET A 165 -5.12 -6.17 17.78
CA MET A 165 -4.67 -5.81 19.12
C MET A 165 -5.85 -5.52 20.06
N ARG A 166 -6.14 -6.45 20.97
CA ARG A 166 -6.86 -6.15 22.22
C ARG A 166 -5.95 -6.58 23.37
N ASP A 167 -5.73 -5.68 24.34
CA ASP A 167 -4.93 -5.84 25.57
C ASP A 167 -3.39 -5.68 25.52
N THR A 168 -2.81 -5.14 24.44
CA THR A 168 -1.36 -4.86 24.36
C THR A 168 -1.05 -3.46 23.83
N ASP A 169 0.00 -2.83 24.35
CA ASP A 169 0.51 -1.55 23.85
C ASP A 169 1.14 -1.76 22.47
N LEU A 170 0.71 -0.98 21.47
CA LEU A 170 1.31 -1.04 20.14
C LEU A 170 2.52 -0.12 20.08
N VAL A 171 3.68 -0.64 19.70
CA VAL A 171 4.92 0.10 19.47
C VAL A 171 5.17 0.14 17.97
N VAL A 172 5.37 1.35 17.43
CA VAL A 172 5.83 1.54 16.06
C VAL A 172 7.31 1.90 16.07
N SER A 173 8.09 1.28 15.17
CA SER A 173 9.51 1.57 14.97
C SER A 173 9.75 2.06 13.54
N ALA A 174 10.57 3.09 13.39
CA ALA A 174 11.00 3.61 12.09
C ALA A 174 12.36 3.01 11.71
N LEU A 175 12.37 2.03 10.82
CA LEU A 175 13.57 1.44 10.24
C LEU A 175 14.03 2.32 9.06
N ILE A 176 14.74 3.41 9.37
CA ILE A 176 15.14 4.40 8.38
C ILE A 176 16.45 3.95 7.71
N GLU A 177 16.37 3.60 6.43
CA GLU A 177 17.49 3.14 5.62
C GLU A 177 17.91 4.21 4.61
N ARG A 178 19.22 4.27 4.35
CA ARG A 178 19.83 5.05 3.29
C ARG A 178 21.15 4.42 2.85
N ALA A 179 21.28 4.15 1.55
CA ALA A 179 22.53 3.74 0.91
C ALA A 179 23.25 2.54 1.58
N GLY A 180 22.48 1.58 2.09
CA GLY A 180 23.01 0.41 2.80
C GLY A 180 23.36 0.69 4.26
N GLU A 181 22.89 1.78 4.84
CA GLU A 181 23.02 2.13 6.24
C GLU A 181 21.64 2.28 6.89
N VAL A 182 21.55 2.03 8.19
CA VAL A 182 20.32 2.20 8.98
C VAL A 182 20.54 3.21 10.10
N LEU A 183 19.56 4.07 10.33
CA LEU A 183 19.60 5.00 11.46
C LEU A 183 19.35 4.25 12.77
N LEU A 184 20.27 4.41 13.72
CA LEU A 184 20.11 3.97 15.10
C LEU A 184 20.25 5.15 16.06
N ILE A 185 19.43 5.16 17.12
CA ILE A 185 19.45 6.17 18.17
C ILE A 185 20.07 5.60 19.45
N GLU A 186 20.77 6.45 20.20
CA GLU A 186 21.33 6.09 21.51
C GLU A 186 20.25 6.17 22.59
N ILE A 187 20.11 5.09 23.37
CA ILE A 187 19.10 4.97 24.44
C ILE A 187 19.71 4.88 25.86
N GLY A 188 21.02 5.11 25.98
CA GLY A 188 21.79 5.06 27.23
C GLY A 188 22.84 3.94 27.25
N ASP A 189 23.90 4.08 28.05
CA ASP A 189 24.99 3.09 28.21
C ASP A 189 25.58 2.55 26.89
N ASP A 190 25.82 3.45 25.92
CA ASP A 190 26.25 3.14 24.55
C ASP A 190 25.32 2.20 23.76
N ALA A 191 24.14 1.90 24.29
CA ALA A 191 23.17 1.02 23.68
C ALA A 191 22.38 1.74 22.59
N LEU A 192 22.17 1.04 21.49
CA LEU A 192 21.49 1.52 20.29
C LEU A 192 20.11 0.86 20.15
N ALA A 193 19.17 1.62 19.58
CA ALA A 193 17.86 1.12 19.20
C ALA A 193 17.36 1.80 17.92
N LEU A 194 16.28 1.28 17.35
CA LEU A 194 15.54 2.01 16.33
C LEU A 194 14.76 3.17 16.97
N PRO A 195 14.50 4.26 16.24
CA PRO A 195 13.48 5.22 16.64
C PRO A 195 12.14 4.50 16.83
N GLU A 196 11.59 4.55 18.04
CA GLU A 196 10.33 3.86 18.38
C GLU A 196 9.44 4.70 19.29
N ALA A 197 8.13 4.47 19.19
CA ALA A 197 7.11 5.12 20.01
C ALA A 197 5.93 4.20 20.26
N ILE A 198 5.32 4.33 21.44
CA ILE A 198 4.00 3.74 21.71
C ILE A 198 2.96 4.52 20.89
N VAL A 199 2.13 3.81 20.16
CA VAL A 199 1.10 4.36 19.30
C VAL A 199 -0.01 4.94 20.17
N GLY A 200 -0.17 6.26 20.07
CA GLY A 200 -1.25 7.00 20.72
C GLY A 200 -2.58 6.93 19.95
N PRO A 201 -3.61 7.68 20.40
CA PRO A 201 -4.93 7.70 19.78
C PRO A 201 -4.93 8.21 18.33
N GLU A 202 -3.92 8.99 17.95
CA GLU A 202 -3.71 9.50 16.59
C GLU A 202 -3.31 8.41 15.58
N GLY A 203 -2.98 7.21 16.07
CA GLY A 203 -2.70 6.03 15.24
C GLY A 203 -1.26 5.91 14.75
N VAL A 204 -0.99 4.80 14.04
CA VAL A 204 0.34 4.38 13.62
C VAL A 204 1.02 5.41 12.72
N SER A 205 0.31 5.93 11.71
CA SER A 205 0.90 6.88 10.76
C SER A 205 1.35 8.17 11.42
N ALA A 206 0.57 8.70 12.37
CA ALA A 206 0.93 9.91 13.11
C ALA A 206 2.15 9.68 14.01
N ALA A 207 2.20 8.53 14.71
CA ALA A 207 3.34 8.14 15.53
C ALA A 207 4.60 7.96 14.68
N LEU A 208 4.50 7.32 13.51
CA LEU A 208 5.61 7.12 12.58
C LEU A 208 6.15 8.44 12.01
N ASN A 209 5.27 9.35 11.59
CA ASN A 209 5.69 10.67 11.11
C ASN A 209 6.39 11.46 12.21
N THR A 210 5.86 11.41 13.44
CA THR A 210 6.50 12.05 14.59
C THR A 210 7.91 11.51 14.84
N LEU A 211 8.11 10.19 14.70
CA LEU A 211 9.43 9.57 14.82
C LEU A 211 10.39 10.06 13.74
N ILE A 212 9.94 10.10 12.48
CA ILE A 212 10.76 10.58 11.35
C ILE A 212 11.13 12.04 11.55
N ASP A 213 10.15 12.90 11.86
CA ASP A 213 10.36 14.33 12.07
C ASP A 213 11.37 14.59 13.21
N ALA A 214 11.32 13.78 14.27
CA ALA A 214 12.25 13.89 15.40
C ALA A 214 13.71 13.57 15.05
N THR A 215 13.98 12.90 13.92
CA THR A 215 15.33 12.66 13.41
C THR A 215 15.90 13.86 12.66
N GLY A 216 15.06 14.80 12.22
CA GLY A 216 15.44 15.90 11.33
C GLY A 216 15.73 15.47 9.88
N LEU A 217 15.51 14.20 9.53
CA LEU A 217 15.68 13.69 8.17
C LEU A 217 14.40 13.88 7.36
N THR A 218 14.57 14.02 6.05
CA THR A 218 13.46 13.81 5.11
C THR A 218 13.41 12.33 4.75
N ALA A 219 12.47 11.59 5.35
CA ALA A 219 12.24 10.18 5.03
C ALA A 219 10.78 9.92 4.71
N LYS A 220 10.53 8.98 3.78
CA LYS A 220 9.18 8.54 3.43
C LYS A 220 8.88 7.21 4.13
N PRO A 221 7.75 7.09 4.85
CA PRO A 221 7.24 5.80 5.28
C PRO A 221 7.10 4.86 4.09
N GLY A 222 7.70 3.67 4.20
CA GLY A 222 7.52 2.58 3.25
C GLY A 222 6.59 1.51 3.84
N PHE A 223 6.89 0.25 3.56
CA PHE A 223 6.05 -0.87 3.97
C PHE A 223 6.40 -1.37 5.39
N VAL A 224 5.45 -2.12 5.98
CA VAL A 224 5.69 -2.86 7.23
C VAL A 224 6.72 -3.97 6.96
N TYR A 225 7.90 -3.83 7.55
CA TYR A 225 9.02 -4.76 7.39
C TYR A 225 8.96 -5.95 8.36
N SER A 226 8.46 -5.70 9.57
CA SER A 226 8.37 -6.70 10.64
C SER A 226 7.20 -6.41 11.56
N VAL A 227 6.54 -7.47 12.01
CA VAL A 227 5.56 -7.44 13.11
C VAL A 227 5.91 -8.58 14.06
N TYR A 228 6.06 -8.28 15.34
CA TYR A 228 6.29 -9.31 16.36
C TYR A 228 5.65 -8.93 17.70
N GLU A 229 5.46 -9.91 18.56
CA GLU A 229 4.92 -9.74 19.90
C GLU A 229 6.03 -9.86 20.95
N ASP A 230 6.14 -8.86 21.82
CA ASP A 230 6.85 -8.92 23.08
C ASP A 230 5.85 -9.28 24.19
N ALA A 231 5.65 -10.58 24.37
CA ALA A 231 4.74 -11.13 25.37
C ALA A 231 5.15 -10.75 26.81
N ASP A 232 6.45 -10.51 27.06
CA ASP A 232 6.95 -10.19 28.40
C ASP A 232 6.55 -8.76 28.81
N ARG A 233 6.56 -7.83 27.84
CA ARG A 233 6.15 -6.43 28.05
C ARG A 233 4.70 -6.14 27.68
N LYS A 234 3.94 -7.15 27.21
CA LYS A 234 2.59 -6.98 26.64
C LYS A 234 2.57 -5.91 25.54
N ARG A 235 3.59 -5.94 24.68
CA ARG A 235 3.74 -5.00 23.57
C ARG A 235 3.70 -5.75 22.26
N GLN A 236 3.07 -5.16 21.26
CA GLN A 236 3.28 -5.59 19.88
C GLN A 236 4.08 -4.53 19.15
N HIS A 237 5.09 -4.98 18.42
CA HIS A 237 6.01 -4.12 17.69
C HIS A 237 5.72 -4.23 16.19
N ILE A 238 5.65 -3.07 15.52
CA ILE A 238 5.55 -2.95 14.07
C ILE A 238 6.70 -2.07 13.60
N ALA A 239 7.60 -2.62 12.80
CA ALA A 239 8.67 -1.86 12.17
C ALA A 239 8.32 -1.50 10.72
N PHE A 240 8.38 -0.22 10.37
CA PHE A 240 8.25 0.27 9.00
C PHE A 240 9.61 0.52 8.39
N LEU A 241 9.88 -0.05 7.22
CA LEU A 241 11.05 0.33 6.43
C LEU A 241 10.79 1.69 5.79
N CYS A 242 11.58 2.69 6.16
CA CYS A 242 11.50 4.04 5.66
C CYS A 242 12.73 4.34 4.81
N GLN A 243 12.54 5.07 3.71
CA GLN A 243 13.65 5.48 2.83
C GLN A 243 13.98 6.95 3.11
N ALA A 244 15.21 7.22 3.55
CA ALA A 244 15.69 8.58 3.80
C ALA A 244 16.41 9.17 2.58
N ALA A 245 16.21 10.47 2.37
CA ALA A 245 17.06 11.26 1.47
C ALA A 245 18.46 11.48 2.09
N ASP A 246 19.37 12.04 1.29
CA ASP A 246 20.68 12.47 1.77
C ASP A 246 20.56 13.56 2.85
N GLY A 247 21.44 13.51 3.86
CA GLY A 247 21.49 14.50 4.95
C GLY A 247 21.82 13.90 6.32
N ASP A 248 22.40 14.68 7.23
CA ASP A 248 22.77 14.16 8.54
C ASP A 248 21.60 14.18 9.52
N PRO A 249 21.39 13.10 10.30
CA PRO A 249 20.35 13.10 11.31
C PRO A 249 20.71 14.05 12.46
N GLN A 250 19.72 14.75 13.00
CA GLN A 250 19.86 15.51 14.24
C GLN A 250 19.93 14.60 15.47
N LYS A 251 19.38 13.38 15.37
CA LYS A 251 19.40 12.37 16.42
C LYS A 251 19.78 11.00 15.87
N GLY A 252 20.72 10.35 16.55
CA GLY A 252 21.23 9.05 16.16
C GLY A 252 22.34 9.14 15.12
N LYS A 253 22.73 7.97 14.61
CA LYS A 253 23.80 7.83 13.61
C LYS A 253 23.43 6.73 12.63
N PHE A 254 23.78 6.93 11.37
CA PHE A 254 23.70 5.88 10.37
C PHE A 254 24.78 4.84 10.65
N VAL A 255 24.37 3.58 10.67
CA VAL A 255 25.21 2.43 10.92
C VAL A 255 25.15 1.52 9.69
N PRO A 256 26.29 1.11 9.11
CA PRO A 256 26.29 0.26 7.93
C PRO A 256 25.59 -1.08 8.18
N LEU A 257 24.78 -1.53 7.21
CA LEU A 257 24.15 -2.85 7.21
C LEU A 257 25.20 -3.93 6.93
N ASN A 258 25.90 -4.36 7.98
CA ASN A 258 26.81 -5.49 7.95
C ASN A 258 26.62 -6.34 9.22
N ALA A 259 26.94 -7.64 9.13
CA ALA A 259 26.68 -8.61 10.21
C ALA A 259 27.37 -8.27 11.55
N SER A 260 28.43 -7.45 11.54
CA SER A 260 29.15 -7.05 12.75
C SER A 260 28.67 -5.74 13.38
N SER A 261 27.82 -4.97 12.69
CA SER A 261 27.46 -3.60 13.09
C SER A 261 26.51 -3.52 14.28
N PHE A 262 25.76 -4.58 14.59
CA PHE A 262 24.61 -4.49 15.51
C PHE A 262 24.90 -4.97 16.93
N GLY A 263 26.17 -5.17 17.30
CA GLY A 263 26.56 -5.63 18.64
C GLY A 263 26.08 -4.72 19.78
N ALA A 264 25.98 -3.41 19.51
CA ALA A 264 25.51 -2.41 20.47
C ALA A 264 23.98 -2.25 20.50
N VAL A 265 23.23 -2.94 19.64
CA VAL A 265 21.76 -2.86 19.62
C VAL A 265 21.18 -3.61 20.81
N ALA A 266 20.42 -2.90 21.64
CA ALA A 266 19.97 -3.38 22.94
C ALA A 266 19.05 -4.60 22.83
N GLU A 267 18.10 -4.57 21.88
CA GLU A 267 17.07 -5.58 21.77
C GLU A 267 17.46 -6.70 20.80
N ALA A 268 17.30 -7.96 21.24
CA ALA A 268 17.64 -9.13 20.42
C ALA A 268 16.73 -9.28 19.18
N ALA A 269 15.45 -8.94 19.30
CA ALA A 269 14.52 -8.95 18.17
C ALA A 269 14.94 -7.92 17.10
N THR A 270 15.30 -6.71 17.53
CA THR A 270 15.82 -5.66 16.64
C THR A 270 17.13 -6.08 15.96
N ARG A 271 18.06 -6.73 16.69
CA ARG A 271 19.29 -7.28 16.07
C ARG A 271 18.98 -8.30 14.99
N THR A 272 18.14 -9.29 15.30
CA THR A 272 17.73 -10.33 14.35
C THR A 272 17.08 -9.73 13.11
N MET A 273 16.24 -8.70 13.30
CA MET A 273 15.58 -7.98 12.21
C MET A 273 16.59 -7.23 11.30
N LEU A 274 17.59 -6.58 11.89
CA LEU A 274 18.65 -5.85 11.17
C LEU A 274 19.64 -6.77 10.44
N GLU A 275 19.98 -7.91 11.05
CA GLU A 275 20.76 -8.96 10.41
C GLU A 275 20.03 -9.52 9.18
N ARG A 276 18.72 -9.72 9.29
CA ARG A 276 17.89 -10.11 8.14
C ARG A 276 17.87 -9.04 7.06
N LEU A 277 17.70 -7.77 7.43
CA LEU A 277 17.72 -6.66 6.46
C LEU A 277 19.06 -6.59 5.72
N THR A 278 20.16 -6.88 6.42
CA THR A 278 21.51 -6.96 5.84
C THR A 278 21.59 -8.04 4.78
N GLU A 279 21.08 -9.24 5.05
CA GLU A 279 21.05 -10.34 4.08
C GLU A 279 20.13 -10.05 2.88
N GLU A 280 18.95 -9.48 3.12
CA GLU A 280 18.00 -9.10 2.05
C GLU A 280 18.59 -8.01 1.12
N THR A 281 19.25 -7.01 1.70
CA THR A 281 19.94 -5.95 0.94
C THR A 281 21.09 -6.51 0.11
N ARG A 282 21.81 -7.52 0.62
CA ARG A 282 22.90 -8.21 -0.08
C ARG A 282 22.41 -9.06 -1.26
N LEU A 283 21.22 -9.66 -1.13
CA LEU A 283 20.64 -10.57 -2.12
C LEU A 283 19.76 -9.85 -3.16
N GLY A 284 19.30 -8.63 -2.87
CA GLY A 284 18.43 -7.84 -3.76
C GLY A 284 16.97 -8.30 -3.80
N ASP A 285 16.57 -9.19 -2.89
CA ASP A 285 15.24 -9.78 -2.74
C ASP A 285 14.63 -9.32 -1.41
N PHE A 286 13.55 -8.53 -1.46
CA PHE A 286 12.79 -8.14 -0.27
C PHE A 286 11.76 -9.22 0.06
N GLY A 287 11.63 -9.61 1.33
CA GLY A 287 10.65 -10.58 1.80
C GLY A 287 9.91 -10.08 3.04
N ILE A 288 8.66 -10.53 3.25
CA ILE A 288 7.91 -10.29 4.48
C ILE A 288 8.12 -11.48 5.41
N TYR A 289 8.61 -11.25 6.64
CA TYR A 289 8.75 -12.28 7.67
C TYR A 289 7.47 -12.41 8.49
N TYR A 290 7.05 -13.65 8.68
CA TYR A 290 5.95 -14.04 9.53
C TYR A 290 6.48 -14.96 10.63
N GLY A 291 6.51 -14.51 11.89
CA GLY A 291 7.05 -15.30 13.00
C GLY A 291 6.97 -14.63 14.36
N ASP A 292 7.55 -15.27 15.36
CA ASP A 292 7.74 -14.77 16.72
C ASP A 292 9.20 -14.28 16.95
N LYS A 293 9.51 -13.92 18.21
CA LYS A 293 10.83 -13.44 18.66
C LYS A 293 11.98 -14.44 18.50
N THR A 294 11.68 -15.69 18.15
CA THR A 294 12.62 -16.82 18.10
C THR A 294 12.53 -17.66 16.82
N SER A 295 11.44 -17.62 16.06
CA SER A 295 11.21 -18.45 14.88
C SER A 295 10.17 -17.87 13.91
N GLY A 296 10.32 -18.11 12.60
CA GLY A 296 9.39 -17.62 11.58
C GLY A 296 9.76 -17.99 10.14
N GLU A 297 8.90 -17.60 9.19
CA GLU A 297 8.99 -17.89 7.76
C GLU A 297 9.06 -16.58 6.94
N VAL A 298 10.01 -16.49 6.00
CA VAL A 298 10.12 -15.36 5.06
C VAL A 298 9.36 -15.69 3.78
N ARG A 299 8.39 -14.84 3.43
CA ARG A 299 7.68 -14.91 2.14
C ARG A 299 8.23 -13.86 1.19
N PRO A 300 8.76 -14.25 0.02
CA PRO A 300 9.35 -13.31 -0.92
C PRO A 300 8.29 -12.36 -1.50
N ILE A 301 8.60 -11.07 -1.57
CA ILE A 301 7.84 -10.10 -2.37
C ILE A 301 8.39 -10.22 -3.79
N LYS A 302 7.76 -11.06 -4.62
CA LYS A 302 8.18 -11.23 -6.02
C LYS A 302 8.19 -9.87 -6.72
N ARG A 303 9.38 -9.39 -7.11
CA ARG A 303 9.51 -8.40 -8.19
C ARG A 303 9.10 -9.08 -9.49
N GLY A 304 8.03 -8.60 -10.12
CA GLY A 304 7.69 -9.00 -11.48
C GLY A 304 8.85 -8.63 -12.41
N GLY A 305 9.58 -9.63 -12.89
CA GLY A 305 10.61 -9.45 -13.91
C GLY A 305 9.97 -9.33 -15.28
N LEU A 306 10.41 -8.30 -16.01
CA LEU A 306 10.37 -8.02 -17.46
C LEU A 306 9.48 -8.92 -18.34
#